data_AF-A0A0Q8CIL0-F1
#
_entry.id   AF-A0A0Q8CIL0-F1
#
_cell.length_a   1.000
_cell.length_b   1.000
_cell.length_c   1.000
_cell.angle_alpha   90.00
_cell.angle_beta   90.00
_cell.angle_gamma   90.00
#
_symmetry.space_group_name_H-M   'P 1'
#
loop_
_entity.id
_entity.type
_entity.pdbx_description
1 polymer ?
#
loop_
_entity_poly.entity_id
_entity_poly.type
_entity_poly.pdbx_seq_one_letter_code
_entity_poly.pdbx_strand_id
1 'polypeptide(L)'
;MRVAGAAGAAGILLLALTGCSGAGSQPQSVTVAYTNDGDEKTVDVEIPGLACQTLGERVFYSTTAERNGDDPLPFVANADGASYESVIVTVQVSDDLWFTSGKPFTATEDGVSFDGVVGGIGPLDDSGLPTAAVDGAATMTGDLDCTEKK
;
A
#
# COMPACT_ATOMS: atom_id res chain seq x y z
N MET A 1 -17.33 36.81 -61.29
CA MET A 1 -16.99 36.71 -59.85
C MET A 1 -18.13 37.31 -59.05
N ARG A 2 -18.90 36.50 -58.32
CA ARG A 2 -20.06 36.93 -57.54
C ARG A 2 -19.86 36.55 -56.07
N VAL A 3 -19.90 37.60 -55.24
CA VAL A 3 -20.57 37.77 -53.94
C VAL A 3 -20.18 36.87 -52.76
N ALA A 4 -19.82 37.55 -51.67
CA ALA A 4 -19.58 37.06 -50.31
C ALA A 4 -20.83 36.56 -49.58
N GLY A 5 -20.66 35.77 -48.52
CA GLY A 5 -21.71 35.56 -47.52
C GLY A 5 -21.51 34.36 -46.58
N ALA A 6 -21.09 34.66 -45.35
CA ALA A 6 -21.37 34.06 -44.03
C ALA A 6 -21.80 32.57 -43.89
N ALA A 7 -21.23 31.87 -42.89
CA ALA A 7 -21.94 31.56 -41.63
C ALA A 7 -21.22 30.46 -40.79
N GLY A 8 -20.98 30.78 -39.51
CA GLY A 8 -21.22 29.89 -38.37
C GLY A 8 -20.34 28.65 -38.20
N ALA A 9 -19.14 28.81 -37.61
CA ALA A 9 -18.55 27.71 -36.84
C ALA A 9 -19.11 27.78 -35.41
N ALA A 10 -20.11 26.94 -35.17
CA ALA A 10 -20.75 26.76 -33.88
C ALA A 10 -19.71 26.39 -32.81
N GLY A 11 -19.69 27.17 -31.73
CA GLY A 11 -18.92 26.86 -30.54
C GLY A 11 -19.46 25.60 -29.88
N ILE A 12 -18.61 24.59 -29.77
CA ILE A 12 -18.83 23.46 -28.88
C ILE A 12 -18.12 23.81 -27.58
N LEU A 13 -18.82 24.51 -26.68
CA LEU A 13 -18.49 24.54 -25.26
C LEU A 13 -18.90 23.18 -24.70
N LEU A 14 -17.99 22.19 -24.79
CA LEU A 14 -18.05 21.01 -23.95
C LEU A 14 -17.71 21.45 -22.52
N LEU A 15 -18.76 21.86 -21.80
CA LEU A 15 -18.79 21.82 -20.35
C LEU A 15 -18.68 20.34 -19.95
N ALA A 16 -17.45 19.82 -19.90
CA ALA A 16 -17.16 18.60 -19.18
C ALA A 16 -17.48 18.90 -17.71
N LEU A 17 -18.56 18.29 -17.21
CA LEU A 17 -18.93 18.35 -15.83
C LEU A 17 -17.75 17.87 -14.98
N THR A 18 -17.11 18.82 -14.31
CA THR A 18 -16.38 18.59 -13.07
C THR A 18 -17.31 17.87 -12.10
N GLY A 19 -16.92 16.70 -11.59
CA GLY A 19 -17.59 16.14 -10.42
C GLY A 19 -17.68 14.62 -10.37
N CYS A 20 -16.54 13.95 -10.49
CA CYS A 20 -16.11 12.80 -9.67
C CYS A 20 -14.96 12.13 -10.42
N SER A 21 -13.80 12.77 -10.42
CA SER A 21 -12.56 12.00 -10.41
C SER A 21 -12.55 11.24 -9.08
N GLY A 22 -13.21 10.08 -9.03
CA GLY A 22 -12.70 9.02 -8.19
C GLY A 22 -11.30 8.79 -8.73
N ALA A 23 -10.30 9.34 -8.04
CA ALA A 23 -8.92 8.96 -8.29
C ALA A 23 -8.91 7.45 -8.06
N GLY A 24 -8.99 6.67 -9.13
CA GLY A 24 -8.70 5.25 -9.04
C GLY A 24 -7.29 5.19 -8.49
N SER A 25 -7.15 4.68 -7.27
CA SER A 25 -5.85 4.38 -6.67
C SER A 25 -5.02 3.67 -7.72
N GLN A 26 -3.92 4.27 -8.15
CA GLN A 26 -2.96 3.51 -8.92
C GLN A 26 -2.36 2.48 -7.96
N PRO A 27 -2.21 1.21 -8.37
CA PRO A 27 -1.50 0.22 -7.58
C PRO A 27 -0.11 0.76 -7.21
N GLN A 28 0.25 0.60 -5.95
CA GLN A 28 1.54 0.98 -5.38
C GLN A 28 2.31 -0.31 -5.07
N SER A 29 3.59 -0.24 -4.73
CA SER A 29 4.34 -1.45 -4.44
C SER A 29 5.41 -1.24 -3.37
N VAL A 30 5.68 -2.30 -2.62
CA VAL A 30 6.86 -2.40 -1.76
C VAL A 30 7.73 -3.55 -2.25
N THR A 31 9.05 -3.39 -2.17
CA THR A 31 10.01 -4.42 -2.53
C THR A 31 10.47 -5.13 -1.25
N VAL A 32 10.40 -6.45 -1.24
CA VAL A 32 10.90 -7.30 -0.15
C VAL A 32 12.04 -8.16 -0.64
N ALA A 33 13.19 -8.07 0.01
CA ALA A 33 14.36 -8.90 -0.26
C ALA A 33 14.61 -9.87 0.90
N TYR A 34 14.83 -11.15 0.60
CA TYR A 34 14.99 -12.21 1.59
C TYR A 34 15.76 -13.41 1.03
N THR A 35 16.21 -14.29 1.91
CA THR A 35 16.83 -15.58 1.54
C THR A 35 15.86 -16.73 1.80
N ASN A 36 15.70 -17.64 0.84
CA ASN A 36 14.95 -18.88 1.04
C ASN A 36 15.76 -20.06 0.51
N ASP A 37 15.98 -21.06 1.35
CA ASP A 37 16.81 -22.24 1.04
C ASP A 37 18.22 -21.90 0.52
N GLY A 38 18.77 -20.77 0.96
CA GLY A 38 20.09 -20.27 0.56
C GLY A 38 20.10 -19.46 -0.74
N ASP A 39 18.96 -19.30 -1.42
CA ASP A 39 18.80 -18.42 -2.57
C ASP A 39 18.32 -17.04 -2.12
N GLU A 40 18.99 -15.98 -2.60
CA GLU A 40 18.47 -14.61 -2.50
C GLU A 40 17.27 -14.42 -3.44
N LYS A 41 16.21 -13.81 -2.90
CA LYS A 41 14.97 -13.48 -3.60
C LYS A 41 14.66 -12.00 -3.41
N THR A 42 14.01 -11.42 -4.41
CA THR A 42 13.44 -10.07 -4.34
C THR A 42 12.07 -10.11 -4.98
N VAL A 43 11.06 -9.60 -4.28
CA VAL A 43 9.67 -9.61 -4.70
C VAL A 43 9.11 -8.20 -4.58
N ASP A 44 8.55 -7.68 -5.66
CA ASP A 44 7.73 -6.48 -5.63
C ASP A 44 6.28 -6.89 -5.31
N VAL A 45 5.81 -6.50 -4.14
CA VAL A 45 4.45 -6.77 -3.68
C VAL A 45 3.57 -5.59 -4.07
N GLU A 46 2.59 -5.86 -4.94
CA GLU A 46 1.60 -4.87 -5.35
C GLU A 46 0.56 -4.64 -4.24
N ILE A 47 0.34 -3.36 -3.91
CA ILE A 47 -0.66 -2.86 -2.97
C ILE A 47 -1.68 -2.07 -3.80
N PRO A 48 -2.87 -2.63 -4.08
CA PRO A 48 -3.88 -2.00 -4.95
C PRO A 48 -4.33 -0.60 -4.51
N GLY A 49 -4.22 -0.32 -3.21
CA GLY A 49 -4.48 0.98 -2.60
C GLY A 49 -4.24 0.90 -1.10
N LEU A 50 -4.11 2.04 -0.46
CA LEU A 50 -3.82 2.14 0.97
C LEU A 50 -4.91 2.95 1.67
N ALA A 51 -5.66 2.29 2.56
CA ALA A 51 -6.57 2.94 3.47
C ALA A 51 -5.83 3.34 4.75
N CYS A 52 -5.98 4.60 5.14
CA CYS A 52 -5.37 5.17 6.32
C CYS A 52 -6.46 5.63 7.28
N GLN A 53 -6.39 5.15 8.52
CA GLN A 53 -7.36 5.45 9.55
C GLN A 53 -6.65 5.86 10.84
N THR A 54 -7.11 6.94 11.44
CA THR A 54 -6.61 7.38 12.75
C THR A 54 -7.59 6.93 13.85
N LEU A 55 -7.10 6.26 14.88
CA LEU A 55 -7.89 5.84 16.04
C LEU A 55 -7.15 6.23 17.33
N GLY A 56 -7.65 7.29 17.98
CA GLY A 56 -6.95 7.91 19.10
C GLY A 56 -5.62 8.48 18.64
N GLU A 57 -4.54 8.09 19.30
CA GLU A 57 -3.19 8.51 18.92
C GLU A 57 -2.58 7.61 17.85
N ARG A 58 -3.19 6.49 17.44
CA ARG A 58 -2.58 5.54 16.50
C ARG A 58 -3.08 5.73 15.08
N VAL A 59 -2.19 5.56 14.11
CA VAL A 59 -2.52 5.51 12.68
C VAL A 59 -2.40 4.08 12.19
N PHE A 60 -3.42 3.61 11.49
CA PHE A 60 -3.53 2.29 10.89
C PHE A 60 -3.52 2.42 9.38
N TYR A 61 -2.72 1.59 8.73
CA TYR A 61 -2.56 1.51 7.28
C TYR A 61 -2.94 0.10 6.86
N SER A 62 -3.88 -0.05 5.93
CA SER A 62 -4.29 -1.35 5.42
C SER A 62 -4.54 -1.27 3.93
N THR A 63 -4.31 -2.36 3.21
CA THR A 63 -4.70 -2.42 1.80
C THR A 63 -6.19 -2.13 1.60
N THR A 64 -6.57 -1.56 0.45
CA THR A 64 -7.96 -1.42 0.02
C THR A 64 -8.49 -2.67 -0.67
N ALA A 65 -7.66 -3.72 -0.83
CA ALA A 65 -8.10 -4.98 -1.41
C ALA A 65 -9.25 -5.60 -0.59
N GLU A 66 -10.21 -6.20 -1.28
CA GLU A 66 -11.31 -6.91 -0.62
C GLU A 66 -10.75 -8.11 0.17
N ARG A 67 -11.22 -8.27 1.41
CA ARG A 67 -10.90 -9.44 2.22
C ARG A 67 -11.76 -10.61 1.78
N ASN A 68 -11.12 -11.72 1.41
CA ASN A 68 -11.82 -12.97 1.11
C ASN A 68 -12.05 -13.75 2.41
N GLY A 69 -13.26 -13.67 2.95
CA GLY A 69 -13.61 -14.41 4.17
C GLY A 69 -12.73 -14.05 5.37
N ASP A 70 -12.13 -15.06 6.00
CA ASP A 70 -11.28 -14.89 7.19
C ASP A 70 -9.79 -14.70 6.86
N ASP A 71 -9.42 -14.68 5.57
CA ASP A 71 -8.01 -14.55 5.16
C ASP A 71 -7.38 -13.25 5.72
N PRO A 72 -6.11 -13.28 6.18
CA PRO A 72 -5.42 -12.08 6.59
C PRO A 72 -5.32 -11.07 5.44
N LEU A 73 -5.39 -9.77 5.77
CA LEU A 73 -5.19 -8.73 4.77
C LEU A 73 -3.74 -8.78 4.26
N PRO A 74 -3.51 -8.68 2.94
CA PRO A 74 -2.17 -8.84 2.35
C PRO A 74 -1.21 -7.69 2.72
N PHE A 75 -1.71 -6.60 3.29
CA PHE A 75 -0.89 -5.55 3.88
C PHE A 75 -1.60 -4.89 5.06
N VAL A 76 -0.90 -4.82 6.20
CA VAL A 76 -1.29 -4.02 7.36
C VAL A 76 -0.03 -3.43 7.98
N ALA A 77 -0.08 -2.16 8.35
CA ALA A 77 0.91 -1.52 9.19
C ALA A 77 0.23 -0.62 10.21
N ASN A 78 0.88 -0.35 11.34
CA ASN A 78 0.41 0.68 12.23
C ASN A 78 1.57 1.40 12.91
N ALA A 79 1.34 2.68 13.17
CA ALA A 79 2.25 3.55 13.90
C ALA A 79 1.54 4.18 15.10
N ASP A 80 2.29 4.46 16.15
CA ASP A 80 1.84 5.40 17.17
C ASP A 80 1.90 6.80 16.56
N GLY A 81 0.78 7.43 16.25
CA GLY A 81 0.70 8.74 15.60
C GLY A 81 1.18 9.91 16.46
N ALA A 82 1.48 9.73 17.75
CA ALA A 82 2.16 10.78 18.53
C ALA A 82 3.68 10.80 18.28
N SER A 83 4.29 9.62 18.04
CA SER A 83 5.74 9.46 17.83
C SER A 83 6.11 8.99 16.42
N TYR A 84 5.11 8.62 15.63
CA TYR A 84 5.19 7.82 14.39
C TYR A 84 6.07 6.57 14.52
N GLU A 85 6.23 6.03 15.73
CA GLU A 85 6.98 4.80 15.95
C GLU A 85 6.16 3.59 15.48
N SER A 86 6.80 2.73 14.69
CA SER A 86 6.19 1.50 14.19
C SER A 86 5.79 0.58 15.34
N VAL A 87 4.65 -0.10 15.20
CA VAL A 87 4.32 -1.20 16.11
C VAL A 87 4.50 -2.52 15.38
N ILE A 88 3.81 -2.72 14.26
CA ILE A 88 3.93 -3.92 13.42
C ILE A 88 3.66 -3.51 11.95
N VAL A 89 4.38 -4.12 11.02
CA VAL A 89 4.02 -4.23 9.61
C VAL A 89 4.03 -5.68 9.19
N THR A 90 3.03 -6.06 8.41
CA THR A 90 2.86 -7.40 7.83
C THR A 90 2.48 -7.26 6.36
N VAL A 91 3.21 -7.93 5.47
CA VAL A 91 2.92 -7.97 4.02
C VAL A 91 3.07 -9.38 3.48
N GLN A 92 2.12 -9.81 2.64
CA GLN A 92 2.16 -11.10 1.98
C GLN A 92 3.12 -11.06 0.78
N VAL A 93 4.14 -11.91 0.78
CA VAL A 93 5.10 -12.03 -0.34
C VAL A 93 4.79 -13.21 -1.27
N SER A 94 4.10 -14.24 -0.76
CA SER A 94 3.52 -15.34 -1.52
C SER A 94 2.37 -15.97 -0.73
N ASP A 95 1.67 -16.96 -1.29
CA ASP A 95 0.54 -17.64 -0.66
C ASP A 95 0.80 -18.01 0.81
N ASP A 96 1.96 -18.64 1.09
CA ASP A 96 2.31 -19.13 2.43
C ASP A 96 3.34 -18.28 3.20
N LEU A 97 3.86 -17.19 2.61
CA LEU A 97 4.97 -16.43 3.20
C LEU A 97 4.62 -14.96 3.40
N TRP A 98 4.98 -14.49 4.57
CA TRP A 98 4.69 -13.15 5.05
C TRP A 98 5.95 -12.51 5.57
N PHE A 99 6.21 -11.28 5.15
CA PHE A 99 7.15 -10.41 5.82
C PHE A 99 6.46 -9.82 7.06
N THR A 100 7.11 -9.91 8.21
CA THR A 100 6.66 -9.22 9.43
C THR A 100 7.81 -8.48 10.08
N SER A 101 7.58 -7.24 10.49
CA SER A 101 8.54 -6.46 11.25
C SER A 101 7.87 -5.65 12.35
N GLY A 102 8.53 -5.55 13.50
CA GLY A 102 8.24 -4.57 14.55
C GLY A 102 9.28 -3.45 14.61
N LYS A 103 10.04 -3.24 13.53
CA LYS A 103 11.08 -2.21 13.44
C LYS A 103 10.51 -0.90 12.91
N PRO A 104 11.08 0.25 13.35
CA PRO A 104 10.68 1.57 12.90
C PRO A 104 10.60 1.70 11.38
N PHE A 105 9.56 2.38 10.92
CA PHE A 105 9.38 2.89 9.56
C PHE A 105 8.88 4.33 9.66
N THR A 106 8.95 5.08 8.56
CA THR A 106 8.47 6.46 8.55
C THR A 106 6.97 6.45 8.28
N ALA A 107 6.19 7.03 9.18
CA ALA A 107 4.73 7.12 9.06
C ALA A 107 4.29 8.58 9.11
N THR A 108 3.26 8.91 8.35
CA THR A 108 2.62 10.24 8.33
C THR A 108 1.10 10.09 8.19
N GLU A 109 0.35 11.18 8.33
CA GLU A 109 -1.09 11.17 8.03
C GLU A 109 -1.43 10.89 6.55
N ASP A 110 -0.43 11.01 5.68
CA ASP A 110 -0.57 10.89 4.23
C ASP A 110 -0.01 9.58 3.66
N GLY A 111 0.69 8.78 4.47
CA GLY A 111 1.27 7.52 3.98
C GLY A 111 2.36 6.96 4.89
N VAL A 112 3.06 5.96 4.34
CA VAL A 112 4.19 5.28 4.98
C VAL A 112 5.36 5.16 4.01
N SER A 113 6.57 5.19 4.56
CA SER A 113 7.82 5.00 3.83
C SER A 113 8.70 4.00 4.59
N PHE A 114 9.20 3.02 3.85
CA PHE A 114 10.08 1.96 4.31
C PHE A 114 11.44 2.11 3.63
N ASP A 115 12.49 2.25 4.42
CA ASP A 115 13.88 2.33 3.94
C ASP A 115 14.69 1.18 4.53
N GLY A 116 14.64 0.02 3.87
CA GLY A 116 15.36 -1.17 4.30
C GLY A 116 14.94 -1.69 5.68
N VAL A 117 13.65 -1.62 5.99
CA VAL A 117 13.10 -2.07 7.28
C VAL A 117 13.38 -3.55 7.45
N VAL A 118 14.14 -3.90 8.48
CA VAL A 118 14.51 -5.30 8.76
C VAL A 118 13.35 -6.03 9.41
N GLY A 119 13.03 -7.23 8.93
CA GLY A 119 11.99 -8.09 9.44
C GLY A 119 12.31 -9.56 9.23
N GLY A 120 11.31 -10.41 9.46
CA GLY A 120 11.39 -11.83 9.17
C GLY A 120 10.40 -12.26 8.10
N ILE A 121 10.74 -13.28 7.32
CA ILE A 121 9.87 -13.97 6.37
C ILE A 121 9.48 -15.31 6.98
N GLY A 122 8.20 -15.63 7.00
CA GLY A 122 7.74 -16.96 7.42
C GLY A 122 6.22 -17.10 7.30
N PRO A 123 5.67 -18.28 7.62
CA PRO A 123 4.24 -18.48 7.65
C PRO A 123 3.62 -17.83 8.88
N LEU A 124 2.35 -17.43 8.75
CA LEU A 124 1.49 -17.07 9.87
C LEU A 124 0.75 -18.31 10.37
N ASP A 125 0.38 -18.34 11.64
CA ASP A 125 -0.58 -19.31 12.17
C ASP A 125 -2.04 -18.91 11.86
N ASP A 126 -3.00 -19.75 12.25
CA ASP A 126 -4.43 -19.51 12.04
C ASP A 126 -4.94 -18.22 12.74
N SER A 127 -4.16 -17.64 13.65
CA SER A 127 -4.47 -16.36 14.30
C SER A 127 -3.83 -15.14 13.62
N GLY A 128 -3.09 -15.36 12.53
CA GLY A 128 -2.36 -14.32 11.79
C GLY A 128 -1.04 -13.92 12.46
N LEU A 129 -0.51 -14.74 13.38
CA LEU A 129 0.74 -14.45 14.07
C LEU A 129 1.93 -15.16 13.40
N PRO A 130 3.11 -14.51 13.30
CA PRO A 130 4.30 -15.14 12.75
C PRO A 130 4.70 -16.39 13.53
N THR A 131 5.05 -17.45 12.80
CA THR A 131 5.54 -18.71 13.38
C THR A 131 7.08 -18.81 13.29
N ALA A 132 7.62 -19.80 12.60
CA ALA A 132 9.06 -19.96 12.39
C ALA A 132 9.51 -19.17 11.15
N ALA A 133 10.51 -18.30 11.32
CA ALA A 133 11.07 -17.55 10.20
C ALA A 133 11.91 -18.44 9.29
N VAL A 134 11.63 -18.39 7.99
CA VAL A 134 12.47 -18.85 6.88
C VAL A 134 13.71 -17.95 6.74
N ASP A 135 13.50 -16.64 6.91
CA ASP A 135 14.57 -15.64 6.98
C ASP A 135 14.31 -14.67 8.13
N GLY A 136 15.29 -14.41 8.98
CA GLY A 136 15.19 -13.45 10.09
C GLY A 136 15.82 -12.08 9.80
N ALA A 137 16.39 -11.89 8.61
CA ALA A 137 17.11 -10.69 8.20
C ALA A 137 16.58 -10.09 6.88
N ALA A 138 15.34 -10.44 6.51
CA ALA A 138 14.69 -9.87 5.33
C ALA A 138 14.55 -8.36 5.46
N THR A 139 14.50 -7.66 4.32
CA THR A 139 14.36 -6.20 4.27
C THR A 139 13.19 -5.80 3.38
N MET A 140 12.54 -4.70 3.75
CA MET A 140 11.45 -4.12 2.98
C MET A 140 11.71 -2.63 2.72
N THR A 141 11.50 -2.22 1.47
CA THR A 141 11.66 -0.84 1.01
C THR A 141 10.49 -0.44 0.13
N GLY A 142 10.06 0.81 0.21
CA GLY A 142 9.01 1.36 -0.66
C GLY A 142 8.22 2.46 0.02
N ASP A 143 7.49 3.22 -0.78
CA ASP A 143 6.64 4.32 -0.32
C ASP A 143 5.20 3.99 -0.71
N LEU A 144 4.28 4.20 0.24
CA LEU A 144 2.84 4.02 0.03
C LEU A 144 2.09 5.26 0.50
N ASP A 145 1.40 5.91 -0.42
CA ASP A 145 0.51 7.04 -0.18
C ASP A 145 -0.89 6.56 0.18
N CYS A 146 -1.51 7.22 1.15
CA CYS A 146 -2.90 7.02 1.52
C CYS A 146 -3.81 7.35 0.35
N THR A 147 -4.51 6.35 -0.16
CA THR A 147 -5.49 6.53 -1.22
C THR A 147 -6.90 6.75 -0.68
N GLU A 148 -7.20 6.17 0.48
CA GLU A 148 -8.42 6.44 1.23
C GLU A 148 -8.07 6.95 2.63
N LYS A 149 -8.71 8.02 3.07
CA LYS A 149 -8.64 8.50 4.46
C LYS A 149 -9.98 8.25 5.13
N LYS A 150 -9.98 7.55 6.26
CA LYS A 150 -11.19 7.16 7.01
C LYS A 150 -11.21 7.78 8.41
#